data_AF-A0A395IKR1-F1
#
_entry.id   AF-A0A395IKR1-F1
#
_cell.length_a   1.000
_cell.length_b   1.000
_cell.length_c   1.000
_cell.angle_alpha   90.00
_cell.angle_beta   90.00
_cell.angle_gamma   90.00
#
_symmetry.space_group_name_H-M   'P 1'
#
loop_
_entity.id
_entity.type
_entity.pdbx_description
1 polymer ?
#
loop_
_entity_poly.entity_id
_entity_poly.type
_entity_poly.pdbx_seq_one_letter_code
_entity_poly.pdbx_strand_id
1 'polypeptide(L)'
;MFNDLRTQRQRLKPSAAAGYNRNQLVSTKLGPLIDKVNKIIVLAARGVLPAWRTAPTASVLRDAGLPSGGTALEHARIRFALRLRTLDAAHPLTHWFRAPRGRYWPNRTFHPAAGPILQKEGRKKPQRSTSTHGGSQLGRDTITVFSDGTEQYKDGAKLVGYGYAVYRGQTLARTGSGAINSISHVFDAEAIGALKGLQCALDILQPTDERIWMCIDSTSVIWCMRANASNTSQWAFLECHTLIDRYKVGIKWSPGHMGIEGNEAADELANTGANEGRTDDDRSAEPTISGIGTTAKALADIANV
;
A
#
# COMPACT_ATOMS: atom_id res chain seq x y z
N MET A 1 -6.87 -34.64 -20.79
CA MET A 1 -6.24 -35.39 -19.69
C MET A 1 -4.99 -34.65 -19.24
N PHE A 2 -5.12 -33.67 -18.36
CA PHE A 2 -4.04 -33.08 -17.57
C PHE A 2 -4.71 -32.52 -16.31
N ASN A 3 -4.96 -33.42 -15.36
CA ASN A 3 -5.31 -33.06 -13.99
C ASN A 3 -4.07 -32.43 -13.37
N ASP A 4 -4.01 -31.11 -13.29
CA ASP A 4 -2.92 -30.43 -12.60
C ASP A 4 -3.12 -30.59 -11.08
N LEU A 5 -2.55 -31.68 -10.56
CA LEU A 5 -2.47 -32.10 -9.16
C LEU A 5 -1.68 -31.13 -8.25
N ARG A 6 -1.64 -29.83 -8.55
CA ARG A 6 -0.88 -28.82 -7.78
C ARG A 6 -1.73 -27.90 -6.90
N THR A 7 -3.06 -27.98 -6.95
CA THR A 7 -3.95 -27.12 -6.16
C THR A 7 -4.19 -27.54 -4.71
N GLN A 8 -3.54 -28.61 -4.21
CA GLN A 8 -3.57 -28.94 -2.78
C GLN A 8 -2.26 -29.51 -2.25
N ARG A 9 -1.11 -28.86 -2.51
CA ARG A 9 -0.06 -28.90 -1.48
C ARG A 9 -0.53 -28.00 -0.34
N GLN A 10 -1.35 -28.56 0.57
CA GLN A 10 -1.51 -27.98 1.90
C GLN A 10 -0.09 -27.65 2.37
N ARG A 11 0.19 -26.39 2.70
CA ARG A 11 1.49 -26.02 3.23
C ARG A 11 1.60 -26.75 4.56
N LEU A 12 2.34 -27.85 4.56
CA LEU A 12 2.54 -28.67 5.75
C LEU A 12 3.71 -28.08 6.53
N LYS A 13 3.57 -28.00 7.85
CA LYS A 13 4.66 -27.66 8.77
C LYS A 13 5.04 -28.93 9.56
N PRO A 14 6.29 -29.09 9.99
CA PRO A 14 6.66 -30.18 10.87
C PRO A 14 5.88 -30.09 12.19
N SER A 15 5.40 -31.23 12.70
CA SER A 15 4.73 -31.31 13.99
C SER A 15 5.64 -30.83 15.12
N ALA A 16 5.09 -30.03 16.04
CA ALA A 16 5.81 -29.50 17.20
C ALA A 16 5.93 -30.51 18.37
N ALA A 17 5.44 -31.74 18.22
CA ALA A 17 5.47 -32.76 19.27
C ALA A 17 6.90 -33.21 19.59
N ALA A 18 7.30 -33.08 20.86
CA ALA A 18 8.58 -33.57 21.36
C ALA A 18 8.51 -35.09 21.61
N GLY A 19 8.85 -35.88 20.60
CA GLY A 19 8.99 -37.34 20.71
C GLY A 19 8.57 -38.09 19.44
N TYR A 20 9.42 -39.05 19.02
CA TYR A 20 9.31 -40.10 17.97
C TYR A 20 8.56 -39.85 16.63
N ASN A 21 7.97 -38.68 16.37
CA ASN A 21 7.16 -38.39 15.19
C ASN A 21 7.51 -37.03 14.53
N ARG A 22 8.80 -36.70 14.46
CA ARG A 22 9.28 -35.44 13.84
C ARG A 22 9.03 -35.34 12.32
N ASN A 23 8.75 -36.46 11.65
CA ASN A 23 8.50 -36.50 10.22
C ASN A 23 7.01 -36.30 9.85
N GLN A 24 6.12 -36.12 10.83
CA GLN A 24 4.71 -35.90 10.56
C GLN A 24 4.47 -34.44 10.15
N LEU A 25 4.07 -34.27 8.90
CA LEU A 25 3.75 -33.00 8.27
C LEU A 25 2.28 -32.63 8.56
N VAL A 26 2.04 -31.50 9.22
CA VAL A 26 0.70 -31.04 9.66
C VAL A 26 0.24 -29.82 8.87
N SER A 27 -1.05 -29.76 8.52
CA SER A 27 -1.62 -28.67 7.75
C SER A 27 -1.55 -27.33 8.46
N THR A 28 -1.12 -26.29 7.75
CA THR A 28 -1.16 -24.90 8.24
C THR A 28 -2.55 -24.30 8.29
N LYS A 29 -3.58 -25.00 7.78
CA LYS A 29 -4.95 -24.49 7.60
C LYS A 29 -5.05 -23.17 6.79
N LEU A 30 -3.98 -22.81 6.05
CA LEU A 30 -3.93 -21.57 5.25
C LEU A 30 -4.56 -21.73 3.86
N GLY A 31 -4.73 -22.95 3.35
CA GLY A 31 -5.31 -23.22 2.03
C GLY A 31 -6.67 -22.53 1.82
N PRO A 32 -7.67 -22.73 2.71
CA PRO A 32 -8.98 -22.10 2.58
C PRO A 32 -8.95 -20.57 2.58
N LEU A 33 -7.98 -19.97 3.27
CA LEU A 33 -7.79 -18.51 3.30
C LEU A 33 -7.22 -18.01 1.98
N ILE A 34 -6.22 -18.71 1.43
CA ILE A 34 -5.62 -18.40 0.12
C ILE A 34 -6.68 -18.50 -0.97
N ASP A 35 -7.53 -19.53 -0.93
CA ASP A 35 -8.61 -19.71 -1.90
C ASP A 35 -9.63 -18.55 -1.84
N LYS A 36 -9.93 -18.06 -0.64
CA LYS A 36 -10.82 -16.91 -0.45
C LYS A 36 -10.22 -15.63 -1.02
N VAL A 37 -8.93 -15.42 -0.80
CA VAL A 37 -8.19 -14.28 -1.38
C VAL A 37 -8.15 -14.39 -2.90
N ASN A 38 -7.84 -15.58 -3.43
CA ASN A 38 -7.76 -15.83 -4.86
C ASN A 38 -9.09 -15.57 -5.56
N LYS A 39 -10.22 -15.96 -4.95
CA LYS A 39 -11.56 -15.66 -5.47
C LYS A 39 -11.81 -14.16 -5.63
N ILE A 40 -11.38 -13.35 -4.66
CA ILE A 40 -11.57 -11.89 -4.70
C ILE A 40 -10.67 -11.27 -5.77
N ILE A 41 -9.40 -11.69 -5.85
CA ILE A 41 -8.45 -11.19 -6.86
C ILE A 41 -8.97 -11.50 -8.28
N VAL A 42 -9.44 -12.72 -8.52
CA VAL A 42 -9.97 -13.12 -9.84
C VAL A 42 -11.25 -12.37 -10.17
N LEU A 43 -12.12 -12.11 -9.18
CA LEU A 43 -13.32 -11.32 -9.39
C LEU A 43 -12.98 -9.88 -9.80
N ALA A 44 -12.00 -9.27 -9.12
CA ALA A 44 -11.52 -7.93 -9.46
C ALA A 44 -10.87 -7.91 -10.86
N ALA A 45 -9.99 -8.87 -11.16
CA ALA A 45 -9.32 -8.99 -12.45
C ALA A 45 -10.32 -9.11 -13.62
N ARG A 46 -11.41 -9.85 -13.43
CA ARG A 46 -12.48 -9.94 -14.45
C ARG A 46 -13.24 -8.64 -14.66
N GLY A 47 -13.44 -7.85 -13.60
CA GLY A 47 -14.06 -6.53 -13.69
C GLY A 47 -13.20 -5.53 -14.46
N VAL A 48 -11.87 -5.64 -14.34
CA VAL A 48 -10.89 -4.81 -15.07
C VAL A 48 -10.78 -5.20 -16.55
N LEU A 49 -10.81 -6.49 -16.89
CA LEU A 49 -10.61 -7.01 -18.26
C LEU A 49 -11.88 -7.30 -19.06
N PRO A 50 -13.02 -6.69 -18.70
CA PRO A 50 -14.38 -7.21 -18.98
C PRO A 50 -14.48 -8.70 -19.36
N ALA A 51 -13.88 -9.60 -18.56
CA ALA A 51 -13.69 -11.00 -18.95
C ALA A 51 -14.88 -11.89 -18.52
N TRP A 52 -15.35 -12.74 -19.44
CA TRP A 52 -16.43 -13.69 -19.18
C TRP A 52 -16.10 -14.66 -18.03
N ARG A 53 -17.15 -15.16 -17.34
CA ARG A 53 -17.00 -16.13 -16.24
C ARG A 53 -16.29 -17.42 -16.69
N THR A 54 -16.41 -17.78 -17.96
CA THR A 54 -15.79 -18.95 -18.60
C THR A 54 -14.31 -18.76 -18.93
N ALA A 55 -13.77 -17.54 -18.84
CA ALA A 55 -12.36 -17.27 -19.14
C ALA A 55 -11.43 -17.98 -18.14
N PRO A 56 -10.36 -18.65 -18.63
CA PRO A 56 -9.37 -19.30 -17.76
C PRO A 56 -8.77 -18.32 -16.75
N THR A 57 -8.77 -18.70 -15.48
CA THR A 57 -8.31 -17.84 -14.38
C THR A 57 -6.86 -17.39 -14.54
N ALA A 58 -5.99 -18.26 -15.06
CA ALA A 58 -4.59 -17.93 -15.31
C ALA A 58 -4.43 -16.83 -16.36
N SER A 59 -5.21 -16.87 -17.45
CA SER A 59 -5.20 -15.84 -18.49
C SER A 59 -5.70 -14.50 -17.94
N VAL A 60 -6.83 -14.50 -17.24
CA VAL A 60 -7.39 -13.28 -16.63
C VAL A 60 -6.40 -12.62 -15.66
N LEU A 61 -5.72 -13.40 -14.83
CA LEU A 61 -4.73 -12.86 -13.88
C LEU A 61 -3.48 -12.32 -14.60
N ARG A 62 -3.00 -13.02 -15.63
CA ARG A 62 -1.87 -12.59 -16.44
C ARG A 62 -2.17 -11.28 -17.15
N ASP A 63 -3.31 -11.21 -17.83
CA ASP A 63 -3.69 -10.07 -18.65
C ASP A 63 -4.05 -8.85 -17.78
N ALA A 64 -4.50 -9.07 -16.54
CA ALA A 64 -4.77 -8.01 -15.57
C ALA A 64 -3.51 -7.55 -14.82
N GLY A 65 -2.35 -8.19 -15.05
CA GLY A 65 -1.13 -7.94 -14.30
C GLY A 65 -1.20 -8.30 -12.82
N LEU A 66 -2.15 -9.16 -12.41
CA LEU A 66 -2.41 -9.49 -11.01
C LEU A 66 -1.86 -10.88 -10.63
N PRO A 67 -1.14 -11.01 -9.49
CA PRO A 67 -0.67 -12.30 -9.03
C PRO A 67 -1.80 -13.13 -8.42
N SER A 68 -1.68 -14.47 -8.48
CA SER A 68 -2.56 -15.35 -7.71
C SER A 68 -2.43 -15.10 -6.20
N GLY A 69 -3.45 -15.45 -5.42
CA GLY A 69 -3.42 -15.30 -3.96
C GLY A 69 -2.24 -16.04 -3.30
N GLY A 70 -1.84 -17.19 -3.85
CA GLY A 70 -0.67 -17.94 -3.37
C GLY A 70 0.64 -17.23 -3.68
N THR A 71 0.80 -16.73 -4.91
CA THR A 71 1.98 -15.96 -5.34
C THR A 71 2.12 -14.68 -4.54
N ALA A 72 1.01 -13.96 -4.32
CA ALA A 72 0.99 -12.75 -3.50
C ALA A 72 1.43 -13.02 -2.05
N LEU A 73 0.98 -14.14 -1.47
CA LEU A 73 1.39 -14.56 -0.12
C LEU A 73 2.88 -14.92 -0.07
N GLU A 74 3.44 -15.58 -1.08
CA GLU A 74 4.88 -15.85 -1.13
C GLU A 74 5.69 -14.56 -1.23
N HIS A 75 5.28 -13.63 -2.08
CA HIS A 75 5.94 -12.32 -2.19
C HIS A 75 5.86 -11.55 -0.86
N ALA A 76 4.73 -11.61 -0.15
CA ALA A 76 4.59 -11.01 1.18
C ALA A 76 5.52 -11.69 2.20
N ARG A 77 5.62 -13.03 2.16
CA ARG A 77 6.51 -13.80 3.04
C ARG A 77 7.98 -13.45 2.79
N ILE A 78 8.41 -13.37 1.53
CA ILE A 78 9.79 -13.04 1.17
C ILE A 78 10.11 -11.60 1.60
N ARG A 79 9.23 -10.64 1.33
CA ARG A 79 9.40 -9.24 1.78
C ARG A 79 9.50 -9.15 3.30
N PHE A 80 8.68 -9.90 4.03
CA PHE A 80 8.74 -9.93 5.49
C PHE A 80 10.05 -10.57 6.00
N ALA A 81 10.52 -11.63 5.36
CA ALA A 81 11.80 -12.26 5.71
C ALA A 81 13.00 -11.34 5.44
N LEU A 82 12.99 -10.61 4.32
CA LEU A 82 14.01 -9.60 4.00
C LEU A 82 13.99 -8.47 5.02
N ARG A 83 12.80 -7.95 5.34
CA ARG A 83 12.63 -6.96 6.40
C ARG A 83 13.25 -7.44 7.71
N LEU A 84 12.94 -8.65 8.15
CA LEU A 84 13.52 -9.20 9.38
C LEU A 84 15.06 -9.29 9.35
N ARG A 85 15.67 -9.49 8.17
CA ARG A 85 17.13 -9.55 8.03
C ARG A 85 17.80 -8.19 7.99
N THR A 86 17.12 -7.16 7.48
CA THR A 86 17.64 -5.79 7.38
C THR A 86 17.31 -4.93 8.59
N LEU A 87 16.54 -5.46 9.55
CA LEU A 87 16.25 -4.76 10.80
C LEU A 87 17.53 -4.54 11.62
N ASP A 88 17.59 -3.41 12.31
CA ASP A 88 18.64 -3.09 13.26
C ASP A 88 18.78 -4.20 14.32
N ALA A 89 20.01 -4.46 14.75
CA ALA A 89 20.34 -5.35 15.84
C ALA A 89 19.62 -4.95 17.15
N ALA A 90 19.38 -3.66 17.37
CA ALA A 90 18.65 -3.12 18.52
C ALA A 90 17.12 -3.22 18.38
N HIS A 91 16.60 -3.56 17.20
CA HIS A 91 15.16 -3.63 16.99
C HIS A 91 14.51 -4.76 17.82
N PRO A 92 13.38 -4.52 18.52
CA PRO A 92 12.79 -5.50 19.42
C PRO A 92 12.59 -6.88 18.79
N LEU A 93 12.08 -6.93 17.54
CA LEU A 93 11.88 -8.17 16.77
C LEU A 93 13.14 -9.00 16.59
N THR A 94 14.33 -8.38 16.54
CA THR A 94 15.61 -9.09 16.42
C THR A 94 15.91 -9.89 17.69
N HIS A 95 15.55 -9.35 18.86
CA HIS A 95 15.70 -10.03 20.15
C HIS A 95 14.72 -11.22 20.30
N TRP A 96 13.51 -11.11 19.76
CA TRP A 96 12.51 -12.20 19.77
C TRP A 96 12.97 -13.44 19.00
N PHE A 97 13.82 -13.28 17.97
CA PHE A 97 14.34 -14.41 17.19
C PHE A 97 15.72 -14.92 17.65
N ARG A 98 16.46 -14.15 18.46
CA ARG A 98 17.79 -14.53 19.00
C ARG A 98 17.73 -15.29 20.32
N ALA A 99 16.59 -15.39 20.99
CA ALA A 99 16.48 -16.17 22.22
C ALA A 99 16.85 -17.65 21.97
N PRO A 100 17.79 -18.25 22.74
CA PRO A 100 18.14 -19.66 22.58
C PRO A 100 16.89 -20.52 22.83
N ARG A 101 16.66 -21.51 21.96
CA ARG A 101 15.55 -22.49 22.02
C ARG A 101 15.66 -23.46 23.22
N GLY A 102 15.95 -22.96 24.42
CA GLY A 102 16.35 -23.77 25.56
C GLY A 102 15.95 -23.23 26.94
N ARG A 103 14.96 -22.33 27.04
CA ARG A 103 14.32 -22.07 28.34
C ARG A 103 12.87 -22.50 28.30
N TYR A 104 12.62 -23.61 29.00
CA TYR A 104 11.34 -23.96 29.58
C TYR A 104 10.72 -22.69 30.19
N TRP A 105 9.51 -22.35 29.76
CA TRP A 105 8.66 -21.47 30.53
C TRP A 105 8.27 -22.23 31.80
N PRO A 106 8.58 -21.74 33.02
CA PRO A 106 7.97 -22.31 34.20
C PRO A 106 6.48 -21.98 34.12
N ASN A 107 5.64 -23.00 34.31
CA ASN A 107 4.19 -22.90 34.39
C ASN A 107 3.78 -21.67 35.23
N ARG A 108 3.38 -20.58 34.57
CA ARG A 108 2.43 -19.63 35.19
C ARG A 108 1.05 -20.15 34.88
N THR A 109 0.54 -20.90 35.85
CA THR A 109 -0.88 -21.07 36.09
C THR A 109 -1.56 -19.70 36.03
N PHE A 110 -2.28 -19.43 34.93
CA PHE A 110 -3.31 -18.41 34.93
C PHE A 110 -4.45 -18.96 35.78
N HIS A 111 -4.46 -18.62 37.07
CA HIS A 111 -5.67 -18.74 37.88
C HIS A 111 -6.69 -17.69 37.41
N PRO A 112 -7.97 -18.05 37.28
CA PRO A 112 -9.02 -17.15 36.82
C PRO A 112 -9.36 -16.19 37.95
N ALA A 113 -9.00 -14.92 37.82
CA ALA A 113 -9.56 -13.86 38.66
C ALA A 113 -10.80 -13.30 37.95
N ALA A 114 -11.96 -13.51 38.56
CA ALA A 114 -13.24 -12.96 38.14
C ALA A 114 -13.18 -11.42 38.14
N GLY A 115 -13.23 -10.83 36.94
CA GLY A 115 -13.62 -9.44 36.71
C GLY A 115 -15.03 -9.39 36.12
N PRO A 116 -15.79 -8.29 36.28
CA PRO A 116 -17.22 -8.29 36.04
C PRO A 116 -17.57 -8.66 34.60
N ILE A 117 -18.52 -9.59 34.49
CA ILE A 117 -19.14 -10.03 33.25
C ILE A 117 -19.95 -8.85 32.69
N LEU A 118 -19.37 -8.10 31.77
CA LEU A 118 -20.15 -7.32 30.81
C LEU A 118 -20.64 -8.31 29.74
N GLN A 119 -21.92 -8.66 29.85
CA GLN A 119 -22.69 -9.36 28.83
C GLN A 119 -22.28 -8.84 27.45
N LYS A 120 -21.72 -9.73 26.63
CA LYS A 120 -21.65 -9.50 25.18
C LYS A 120 -23.05 -9.68 24.61
N GLU A 121 -23.92 -8.70 24.85
CA GLU A 121 -25.02 -8.46 23.92
C GLU A 121 -24.43 -8.16 22.55
N GLY A 122 -25.10 -8.66 21.52
CA GLY A 122 -24.63 -8.70 20.15
C GLY A 122 -24.19 -7.33 19.63
N ARG A 123 -22.90 -7.03 19.75
CA ARG A 123 -22.30 -5.91 19.03
C ARG A 123 -22.23 -6.33 17.57
N LYS A 124 -23.21 -5.86 16.79
CA LYS A 124 -23.14 -5.86 15.33
C LYS A 124 -21.73 -5.47 14.95
N LYS A 125 -21.07 -6.31 14.13
CA LYS A 125 -19.81 -5.96 13.45
C LYS A 125 -19.93 -4.49 13.02
N PRO A 126 -18.94 -3.62 13.23
CA PRO A 126 -18.94 -2.40 12.46
C PRO A 126 -18.96 -2.86 11.01
N GLN A 127 -20.10 -2.62 10.35
CA GLN A 127 -20.18 -2.69 8.91
C GLN A 127 -18.96 -1.93 8.44
N ARG A 128 -18.22 -2.56 7.50
CA ARG A 128 -17.32 -1.84 6.64
C ARG A 128 -18.11 -0.62 6.18
N SER A 129 -17.85 0.55 6.75
CA SER A 129 -18.39 1.79 6.22
C SER A 129 -17.64 1.96 4.91
N THR A 130 -18.18 1.36 3.86
CA THR A 130 -18.20 1.97 2.55
C THR A 130 -19.02 3.26 2.67
N SER A 131 -18.53 4.21 3.47
CA SER A 131 -18.85 5.60 3.30
C SER A 131 -18.04 6.03 2.09
N THR A 132 -18.55 5.66 0.92
CA THR A 132 -18.35 6.43 -0.30
C THR A 132 -19.01 7.77 -0.01
N HIS A 133 -18.28 8.65 0.69
CA HIS A 133 -18.69 10.03 0.82
C HIS A 133 -18.24 10.72 -0.46
N GLY A 134 -18.99 10.50 -1.54
CA GLY A 134 -19.12 11.55 -2.54
C GLY A 134 -19.61 12.79 -1.80
N GLY A 135 -18.79 13.84 -1.77
CA GLY A 135 -19.17 15.20 -1.38
C GLY A 135 -19.94 15.38 -0.07
N SER A 136 -19.81 14.51 0.94
CA SER A 136 -20.47 14.73 2.23
C SER A 136 -19.74 15.85 2.95
N GLN A 137 -20.29 17.07 2.88
CA GLN A 137 -19.86 18.31 3.52
C GLN A 137 -18.71 18.10 4.50
N LEU A 138 -17.47 18.20 3.99
CA LEU A 138 -16.31 18.35 4.83
C LEU A 138 -16.58 19.59 5.69
N GLY A 139 -16.39 19.47 7.01
CA GLY A 139 -16.61 20.60 7.91
C GLY A 139 -15.84 21.82 7.41
N ARG A 140 -16.39 23.02 7.59
CA ARG A 140 -15.77 24.27 7.11
C ARG A 140 -14.33 24.43 7.61
N ASP A 141 -14.03 23.83 8.76
CA ASP A 141 -12.75 23.87 9.44
C ASP A 141 -11.91 22.58 9.22
N THR A 142 -12.16 21.88 8.12
CA THR A 142 -11.40 20.69 7.72
C THR A 142 -10.51 20.99 6.52
N ILE A 143 -9.22 20.72 6.65
CA ILE A 143 -8.28 20.74 5.52
C ILE A 143 -8.29 19.37 4.84
N THR A 144 -8.45 19.35 3.53
CA THR A 144 -8.41 18.12 2.72
C THR A 144 -7.41 18.27 1.60
N VAL A 145 -6.46 17.35 1.53
CA VAL A 145 -5.43 17.27 0.51
C VAL A 145 -5.79 16.14 -0.43
N PHE A 146 -6.02 16.45 -1.69
CA PHE A 146 -6.06 15.46 -2.76
C PHE A 146 -4.71 15.46 -3.46
N SER A 147 -4.21 14.28 -3.82
CA SER A 147 -2.96 14.12 -4.52
C SER A 147 -3.05 12.99 -5.53
N ASP A 148 -2.38 13.14 -6.66
CA ASP A 148 -2.30 12.15 -7.71
C ASP A 148 -0.91 12.14 -8.37
N GLY A 149 -0.61 11.08 -9.12
CA GLY A 149 0.61 10.91 -9.88
C GLY A 149 0.33 10.35 -11.27
N THR A 150 1.14 10.74 -12.25
CA THR A 150 1.00 10.30 -13.63
C THR A 150 2.33 9.76 -14.16
N GLU A 151 2.24 8.78 -15.04
CA GLU A 151 3.34 8.28 -15.87
C GLU A 151 2.86 8.23 -17.32
N GLN A 152 3.49 9.01 -18.20
CA GLN A 152 3.13 9.14 -19.60
C GLN A 152 4.34 8.89 -20.49
N TYR A 153 4.08 8.45 -21.72
CA TYR A 153 5.09 8.34 -22.77
C TYR A 153 4.66 9.25 -23.93
N LYS A 154 5.44 10.30 -24.18
CA LYS A 154 5.21 11.27 -25.26
C LYS A 154 6.49 11.44 -26.06
N ASP A 155 6.39 11.35 -27.38
CA ASP A 155 7.52 11.52 -28.31
C ASP A 155 8.76 10.67 -27.96
N GLY A 156 8.53 9.46 -27.45
CA GLY A 156 9.59 8.54 -27.02
C GLY A 156 10.24 8.88 -25.67
N ALA A 157 9.84 9.98 -25.04
CA ALA A 157 10.24 10.37 -23.69
C ALA A 157 9.23 9.91 -22.65
N LYS A 158 9.73 9.37 -21.54
CA LYS A 158 8.92 9.08 -20.36
C LYS A 158 8.81 10.33 -19.50
N LEU A 159 7.58 10.74 -19.20
CA LEU A 159 7.25 11.88 -18.36
C LEU A 159 6.55 11.37 -17.10
N VAL A 160 7.00 11.83 -15.94
CA VAL A 160 6.45 11.41 -14.65
C VAL A 160 6.23 12.66 -13.83
N GLY A 161 5.03 12.83 -13.28
CA GLY A 161 4.67 14.04 -12.57
C GLY A 161 3.64 13.79 -11.48
N TYR A 162 3.58 14.72 -10.55
CA TYR A 162 2.67 14.70 -9.42
C TYR A 162 1.81 15.97 -9.41
N GLY A 163 0.63 15.87 -8.80
CA GLY A 163 -0.28 16.98 -8.62
C GLY A 163 -0.98 16.89 -7.27
N TYR A 164 -1.31 18.04 -6.69
CA TYR A 164 -2.11 18.09 -5.47
C TYR A 164 -3.02 19.32 -5.43
N ALA A 165 -4.16 19.16 -4.79
CA ALA A 165 -5.13 20.20 -4.53
C ALA A 165 -5.51 20.19 -3.04
N VAL A 166 -5.35 21.34 -2.39
CA VAL A 166 -5.65 21.53 -0.96
C VAL A 166 -6.92 22.35 -0.83
N TYR A 167 -7.91 21.80 -0.14
CA TYR A 167 -9.19 22.41 0.14
C TYR A 167 -9.33 22.74 1.62
N ARG A 168 -9.97 23.88 1.93
CA ARG A 168 -10.54 24.17 3.25
C ARG A 168 -12.05 24.10 3.14
N GLY A 169 -12.66 23.11 3.81
CA GLY A 169 -14.07 22.79 3.60
C GLY A 169 -14.35 22.41 2.14
N GLN A 170 -15.11 23.26 1.43
CA GLN A 170 -15.43 23.09 0.01
C GLN A 170 -14.71 24.08 -0.91
N THR A 171 -13.82 24.92 -0.36
CA THR A 171 -13.11 25.95 -1.12
C THR A 171 -11.69 25.51 -1.41
N LEU A 172 -11.29 25.55 -2.67
CA LEU A 172 -9.91 25.31 -3.08
C LEU A 172 -9.01 26.42 -2.50
N ALA A 173 -8.06 26.03 -1.66
CA ALA A 173 -7.17 26.93 -0.94
C ALA A 173 -5.81 27.08 -1.64
N ARG A 174 -5.22 25.97 -2.08
CA ARG A 174 -3.96 25.94 -2.83
C ARG A 174 -3.89 24.75 -3.77
N THR A 175 -3.03 24.85 -4.78
CA THR A 175 -2.66 23.77 -5.69
C THR A 175 -1.15 23.74 -5.86
N GLY A 176 -0.66 22.64 -6.41
CA GLY A 176 0.71 22.54 -6.88
C GLY A 176 0.91 21.29 -7.71
N SER A 177 1.96 21.30 -8.51
CA SER A 177 2.32 20.22 -9.41
C SER A 177 3.79 20.33 -9.80
N GLY A 178 4.34 19.23 -10.29
CA GLY A 178 5.70 19.21 -10.79
C GLY A 178 6.03 17.89 -11.47
N ALA A 179 7.13 17.89 -12.21
CA ALA A 179 7.74 16.68 -12.74
C ALA A 179 8.68 16.07 -11.70
N ILE A 180 8.84 14.75 -11.76
CA ILE A 180 9.91 14.04 -11.06
C ILE A 180 10.87 13.45 -12.09
N ASN A 181 11.97 12.87 -11.63
CA ASN A 181 12.92 12.23 -12.51
C ASN A 181 12.24 11.23 -13.47
N SER A 182 12.52 11.37 -14.77
CA SER A 182 11.85 10.60 -15.84
C SER A 182 12.04 9.09 -15.75
N ILE A 183 13.06 8.60 -15.03
CA ILE A 183 13.24 7.16 -14.83
C ILE A 183 12.35 6.59 -13.70
N SER A 184 11.77 7.45 -12.87
CA SER A 184 10.89 7.08 -11.75
C SER A 184 9.56 6.50 -12.23
N HIS A 185 8.69 6.06 -11.33
CA HIS A 185 7.39 5.51 -11.70
C HIS A 185 6.21 6.28 -11.11
N VAL A 186 5.00 6.04 -11.64
CA VAL A 186 3.75 6.63 -11.12
C VAL A 186 3.60 6.48 -9.59
N PHE A 187 3.99 5.34 -9.03
CA PHE A 187 3.99 5.09 -7.58
C PHE A 187 4.86 6.09 -6.80
N ASP A 188 6.02 6.46 -7.35
CA ASP A 188 6.92 7.44 -6.74
C ASP A 188 6.30 8.83 -6.79
N ALA A 189 5.65 9.18 -7.91
CA ALA A 189 4.97 10.45 -8.11
C ALA A 189 3.77 10.62 -7.19
N GLU A 190 2.92 9.60 -7.05
CA GLU A 190 1.81 9.59 -6.11
C GLU A 190 2.28 9.81 -4.66
N ALA A 191 3.38 9.15 -4.27
CA ALA A 191 3.94 9.30 -2.92
C ALA A 191 4.52 10.70 -2.66
N ILE A 192 5.22 11.27 -3.65
CA ILE A 192 5.80 12.61 -3.59
C ILE A 192 4.69 13.68 -3.61
N GLY A 193 3.69 13.53 -4.49
CA GLY A 193 2.52 14.42 -4.55
C GLY A 193 1.74 14.45 -3.24
N ALA A 194 1.57 13.30 -2.61
CA ALA A 194 0.96 13.20 -1.28
C ALA A 194 1.75 13.97 -0.22
N LEU A 195 3.08 13.84 -0.20
CA LEU A 195 3.94 14.59 0.73
C LEU A 195 3.87 16.10 0.47
N LYS A 196 4.07 16.53 -0.77
CA LYS A 196 4.08 17.95 -1.13
C LYS A 196 2.73 18.62 -0.88
N GLY A 197 1.64 17.91 -1.17
CA GLY A 197 0.30 18.35 -0.81
C GLY A 197 0.10 18.49 0.69
N LEU A 198 0.64 17.54 1.49
CA LEU A 198 0.58 17.64 2.94
C LEU A 198 1.40 18.82 3.47
N GLN A 199 2.64 19.01 3.01
CA GLN A 199 3.48 20.15 3.39
C GLN A 199 2.77 21.48 3.07
N CYS A 200 2.24 21.62 1.85
CA CYS A 200 1.47 22.79 1.44
C CYS A 200 0.24 23.04 2.32
N ALA A 201 -0.45 21.98 2.74
CA ALA A 201 -1.57 22.09 3.67
C ALA A 201 -1.12 22.57 5.06
N LEU A 202 0.02 22.10 5.56
CA LEU A 202 0.58 22.54 6.83
C LEU A 202 0.97 24.02 6.83
N ASP A 203 1.44 24.55 5.69
CA ASP A 203 1.81 25.96 5.53
C ASP A 203 0.62 26.93 5.59
N ILE A 204 -0.61 26.45 5.36
CA ILE A 204 -1.83 27.26 5.43
C ILE A 204 -2.69 27.01 6.66
N LEU A 205 -2.26 26.12 7.55
CA LEU A 205 -3.03 25.78 8.74
C LEU A 205 -3.32 27.01 9.58
N GLN A 206 -4.57 27.13 9.99
CA GLN A 206 -5.05 28.13 10.93
C GLN A 206 -5.41 27.46 12.27
N PRO A 207 -5.37 28.21 13.39
CA PRO A 207 -5.77 27.68 14.69
C PRO A 207 -7.21 27.15 14.75
N THR A 208 -8.07 27.60 13.83
CA THR A 208 -9.45 27.14 13.70
C THR A 208 -9.57 25.80 12.97
N ASP A 209 -8.57 25.36 12.21
CA ASP A 209 -8.64 24.10 11.47
C ASP A 209 -8.56 22.90 12.44
N GLU A 210 -9.61 22.08 12.47
CA GLU A 210 -9.76 20.99 13.45
C GLU A 210 -9.14 19.68 12.99
N ARG A 211 -9.10 19.44 11.67
CA ARG A 211 -8.68 18.14 11.12
C ARG A 211 -8.09 18.28 9.73
N ILE A 212 -7.09 17.42 9.47
CA ILE A 212 -6.44 17.28 8.17
C ILE A 212 -6.74 15.88 7.63
N TRP A 213 -7.21 15.82 6.38
CA TRP A 213 -7.38 14.57 5.63
C TRP A 213 -6.50 14.57 4.40
N MET A 214 -5.81 13.46 4.17
CA MET A 214 -5.21 13.13 2.87
C MET A 214 -6.13 12.16 2.14
N CYS A 215 -6.49 12.49 0.91
CA CYS A 215 -7.28 11.70 0.00
C CYS A 215 -6.35 11.21 -1.12
N ILE A 216 -6.06 9.91 -1.10
CA ILE A 216 -5.15 9.25 -2.03
C ILE A 216 -5.92 8.14 -2.73
N ASP A 217 -5.72 7.97 -4.02
CA ASP A 217 -6.41 6.96 -4.84
C ASP A 217 -5.62 5.66 -5.02
N SER A 218 -4.31 5.74 -4.84
CA SER A 218 -3.43 4.59 -4.80
C SER A 218 -3.46 3.86 -3.46
N THR A 219 -4.13 2.71 -3.45
CA THR A 219 -4.13 1.83 -2.28
C THR A 219 -2.71 1.42 -1.87
N SER A 220 -1.80 1.26 -2.82
CA SER A 220 -0.41 0.86 -2.57
C SER A 220 0.39 1.93 -1.81
N VAL A 221 0.20 3.21 -2.16
CA VAL A 221 0.77 4.35 -1.44
C VAL A 221 0.16 4.45 -0.04
N ILE A 222 -1.17 4.29 0.10
CA ILE A 222 -1.84 4.28 1.42
C ILE A 222 -1.26 3.19 2.33
N TRP A 223 -1.00 1.99 1.81
CA TRP A 223 -0.36 0.92 2.57
C TRP A 223 1.02 1.34 3.08
N CYS A 224 1.81 2.02 2.25
CA CYS A 224 3.14 2.49 2.65
C CYS A 224 3.07 3.63 3.67
N MET A 225 2.14 4.58 3.49
CA MET A 225 1.90 5.69 4.41
C MET A 225 1.38 5.24 5.79
N ARG A 226 0.61 4.15 5.86
CA ARG A 226 0.04 3.64 7.14
C ARG A 226 0.90 2.62 7.85
N ALA A 227 1.80 1.95 7.14
CA ALA A 227 2.58 0.85 7.70
C ALA A 227 4.06 1.06 7.49
N ASN A 228 4.55 0.75 6.29
CA ASN A 228 5.97 0.66 6.02
C ASN A 228 6.35 1.44 4.78
N ALA A 229 7.28 2.36 4.96
CA ALA A 229 7.87 3.11 3.87
C ALA A 229 8.43 2.13 2.82
N SER A 230 8.15 2.42 1.55
CA SER A 230 8.78 1.73 0.44
C SER A 230 10.27 2.03 0.42
N ASN A 231 11.07 1.18 -0.25
CA ASN A 231 12.48 1.49 -0.50
C ASN A 231 12.63 2.55 -1.61
N THR A 232 11.67 2.63 -2.53
CA THR A 232 11.62 3.69 -3.54
C THR A 232 10.86 4.90 -2.99
N SER A 233 11.33 6.11 -3.28
CA SER A 233 10.86 7.36 -2.65
C SER A 233 10.72 7.25 -1.12
N GLN A 234 11.61 6.50 -0.47
CA GLN A 234 11.54 6.18 0.96
C GLN A 234 11.49 7.44 1.82
N TRP A 235 12.24 8.45 1.41
CA TRP A 235 12.28 9.75 2.08
C TRP A 235 10.90 10.40 2.16
N ALA A 236 10.10 10.32 1.10
CA ALA A 236 8.77 10.90 1.06
C ALA A 236 7.84 10.20 2.05
N PHE A 237 7.92 8.87 2.13
CA PHE A 237 7.15 8.08 3.09
C PHE A 237 7.55 8.34 4.54
N LEU A 238 8.85 8.40 4.85
CA LEU A 238 9.34 8.64 6.21
C LEU A 238 8.97 10.04 6.71
N GLU A 239 9.02 11.03 5.83
CA GLU A 239 8.60 12.38 6.16
C GLU A 239 7.07 12.43 6.38
N CYS A 240 6.29 11.82 5.48
CA CYS A 240 4.86 11.67 5.68
C CYS A 240 4.53 10.98 7.01
N HIS A 241 5.21 9.89 7.38
CA HIS A 241 5.00 9.23 8.70
C HIS A 241 5.17 10.22 9.85
N THR A 242 6.25 11.02 9.80
CA THR A 242 6.55 12.03 10.82
C THR A 242 5.44 13.08 10.90
N LEU A 243 4.99 13.60 9.75
CA LEU A 243 3.96 14.63 9.69
C LEU A 243 2.57 14.09 10.07
N ILE A 244 2.23 12.89 9.62
CA ILE A 244 0.97 12.21 9.95
C ILE A 244 0.85 12.01 11.46
N ASP A 245 1.91 11.51 12.11
CA ASP A 245 1.89 11.27 13.55
C ASP A 245 1.89 12.57 14.36
N ARG A 246 2.61 13.60 13.90
CA ARG A 246 2.71 14.91 14.56
C ARG A 246 1.39 15.68 14.51
N TYR A 247 0.75 15.73 13.34
CA TYR A 247 -0.47 16.53 13.11
C TYR A 247 -1.76 15.70 13.14
N LYS A 248 -1.67 14.41 13.48
CA LYS A 248 -2.81 13.47 13.55
C LYS A 248 -3.62 13.45 12.26
N VAL A 249 -2.90 13.45 11.14
CA VAL A 249 -3.48 13.48 9.80
C VAL A 249 -4.22 12.17 9.53
N GLY A 250 -5.47 12.28 9.09
CA GLY A 250 -6.22 11.12 8.64
C GLY A 250 -5.95 10.81 7.17
N ILE A 251 -5.89 9.53 6.80
CA ILE A 251 -5.80 9.11 5.39
C ILE A 251 -7.12 8.47 4.97
N LYS A 252 -7.66 8.90 3.84
CA LYS A 252 -8.83 8.33 3.15
C LYS A 252 -8.42 7.83 1.77
N TRP A 253 -9.07 6.74 1.36
CA TRP A 253 -9.00 6.31 -0.02
C TRP A 253 -10.05 7.07 -0.83
N SER A 254 -9.64 7.66 -1.96
CA SER A 254 -10.50 8.35 -2.92
C SER A 254 -10.47 7.55 -4.23
N PRO A 255 -11.59 7.09 -4.79
CA PRO A 255 -11.54 6.41 -6.08
C PRO A 255 -11.20 7.41 -7.21
N GLY A 256 -10.21 7.10 -8.03
CA GLY A 256 -9.87 7.89 -9.22
C GLY A 256 -10.91 7.79 -10.34
N HIS A 257 -11.01 8.84 -11.17
CA HIS A 257 -11.91 8.96 -12.33
C HIS A 257 -13.40 8.74 -12.03
N MET A 258 -13.83 9.13 -10.83
CA MET A 258 -15.24 9.01 -10.38
C MET A 258 -15.93 10.37 -10.26
N GLY A 259 -15.34 11.44 -10.80
CA GLY A 259 -15.91 12.79 -10.77
C GLY A 259 -15.84 13.44 -9.38
N ILE A 260 -14.89 13.02 -8.54
CA ILE A 260 -14.62 13.68 -7.26
C ILE A 260 -13.75 14.89 -7.58
N GLU A 261 -14.34 16.08 -7.50
CA GLU A 261 -13.72 17.36 -7.90
C GLU A 261 -12.25 17.48 -7.48
N GLY A 262 -11.92 17.26 -6.20
CA GLY A 262 -10.55 17.37 -5.72
C GLY A 262 -9.59 16.32 -6.27
N ASN A 263 -10.07 15.10 -6.57
CA ASN A 263 -9.26 14.05 -7.19
C ASN A 263 -9.02 14.34 -8.67
N GLU A 264 -10.06 14.74 -9.40
CA GLU A 264 -9.91 15.12 -10.82
C GLU A 264 -8.97 16.33 -10.95
N ALA A 265 -9.08 17.32 -10.05
CA ALA A 265 -8.15 18.45 -10.02
C ALA A 265 -6.70 17.99 -9.77
N ALA A 266 -6.47 17.03 -8.88
CA ALA A 266 -5.14 16.49 -8.61
C ALA A 266 -4.57 15.71 -9.81
N ASP A 267 -5.39 14.93 -10.51
CA ASP A 267 -5.02 14.22 -11.76
C ASP A 267 -4.66 15.21 -12.87
N GLU A 268 -5.49 16.22 -13.12
CA GLU A 268 -5.21 17.29 -14.09
C GLU A 268 -3.90 18.02 -13.78
N LEU A 269 -3.64 18.30 -12.50
CA LEU A 269 -2.41 18.92 -12.03
C LEU A 269 -1.20 17.99 -12.22
N ALA A 270 -1.34 16.68 -11.99
CA ALA A 270 -0.26 15.72 -12.20
C ALA A 270 0.10 15.63 -13.68
N ASN A 271 -0.92 15.59 -14.55
CA ASN A 271 -0.75 15.63 -16.00
C ASN A 271 -0.10 16.93 -16.46
N THR A 272 -0.50 18.07 -15.91
CA THR A 272 0.14 19.36 -16.18
C THR A 272 1.61 19.35 -15.75
N GLY A 273 1.90 18.92 -14.52
CA GLY A 273 3.26 18.87 -13.96
C GLY A 273 4.20 17.98 -14.77
N ALA A 274 3.74 16.82 -15.21
CA ALA A 274 4.53 15.93 -16.07
C ALA A 274 4.84 16.56 -17.44
N ASN A 275 3.90 17.31 -18.01
CA ASN A 275 4.04 17.91 -19.34
C ASN A 275 4.87 19.20 -19.35
N GLU A 276 4.78 20.01 -18.29
CA GLU A 276 5.62 21.19 -18.12
C GLU A 276 7.09 20.81 -17.87
N GLY A 277 7.34 19.60 -17.34
CA GLY A 277 8.69 19.10 -17.10
C GLY A 277 9.44 19.85 -16.00
N ARG A 278 8.75 20.74 -15.26
CA ARG A 278 9.34 21.52 -14.17
C ARG A 278 9.62 20.60 -12.99
N THR A 279 10.89 20.26 -12.83
CA THR A 279 11.38 19.56 -11.65
C THR A 279 11.72 20.58 -10.57
N ASP A 280 11.39 20.26 -9.32
CA ASP A 280 11.86 21.04 -8.18
C ASP A 280 13.32 20.68 -7.89
N ASP A 281 14.11 21.64 -7.39
CA ASP A 281 15.49 21.41 -6.96
C ASP A 281 15.52 20.71 -5.59
N ASP A 282 14.93 19.52 -5.55
CA ASP A 282 14.82 18.66 -4.38
C ASP A 282 15.02 17.19 -4.76
N ARG A 283 14.83 16.30 -3.78
CA ARG A 283 15.03 14.84 -3.94
C ARG A 283 14.07 14.18 -4.94
N SER A 284 13.07 14.89 -5.45
CA SER A 284 12.18 14.40 -6.51
C SER A 284 12.80 14.49 -7.91
N ALA A 285 13.81 15.35 -8.10
CA ALA A 285 14.61 15.38 -9.33
C ALA A 285 15.63 14.24 -9.42
N GLU A 286 15.92 13.57 -8.30
CA GLU A 286 16.82 12.43 -8.25
C GLU A 286 16.15 11.13 -8.75
N PRO A 287 16.91 10.24 -9.40
CA PRO A 287 16.39 8.95 -9.84
C PRO A 287 15.98 8.07 -8.65
N THR A 288 14.82 7.42 -8.75
CA THR A 288 14.34 6.52 -7.69
C THR A 288 14.94 5.13 -7.78
N ILE A 289 15.04 4.42 -6.65
CA ILE A 289 15.56 3.04 -6.60
C ILE A 289 14.78 2.11 -7.55
N SER A 290 13.46 2.29 -7.64
CA SER A 290 12.65 1.51 -8.58
C SER A 290 13.02 1.83 -10.02
N GLY A 291 13.17 3.11 -10.36
CA GLY A 291 13.57 3.54 -11.70
C GLY A 291 14.94 3.00 -12.10
N ILE A 292 15.94 3.13 -11.23
CA ILE A 292 17.30 2.58 -11.43
C ILE A 292 17.25 1.08 -11.69
N GLY A 293 16.45 0.34 -10.90
CA GLY A 293 16.28 -1.10 -11.07
C GLY A 293 15.68 -1.49 -12.42
N THR A 294 14.67 -0.74 -12.89
CA THR A 294 14.05 -0.94 -14.21
C THR A 294 15.04 -0.69 -15.34
N THR A 295 15.79 0.41 -15.28
CA THR A 295 16.81 0.74 -16.29
C THR A 295 17.94 -0.29 -16.31
N ALA A 296 18.44 -0.71 -15.16
CA ALA A 296 19.51 -1.71 -15.06
C ALA A 296 19.09 -3.05 -15.67
N LYS A 297 17.83 -3.45 -15.46
CA LYS A 297 17.28 -4.68 -16.07
C LYS A 297 17.17 -4.57 -17.58
N ALA A 298 16.66 -3.45 -18.10
CA ALA A 298 16.57 -3.23 -19.55
C ALA A 298 17.96 -3.27 -20.22
N LEU A 299 18.98 -2.67 -19.60
CA LEU A 299 20.36 -2.72 -20.09
C LEU A 299 20.93 -4.14 -20.08
N ALA A 300 20.66 -4.92 -19.03
CA ALA A 300 21.09 -6.31 -18.96
C ALA A 300 20.41 -7.18 -20.02
N ASP A 301 19.13 -6.91 -20.34
CA ASP A 301 18.40 -7.63 -21.38
C ASP A 301 18.96 -7.31 -22.78
N ILE A 302 19.39 -6.07 -23.04
CA ILE A 302 20.06 -5.67 -24.30
C ILE A 302 21.45 -6.31 -24.44
N ALA A 303 22.21 -6.39 -23.34
CA ALA A 303 23.56 -6.95 -23.35
C ALA A 303 23.60 -8.48 -23.51
N ASN A 304 22.46 -9.16 -23.35
CA ASN A 304 22.31 -10.61 -23.52
C ASN A 304 21.72 -11.02 -24.89
N VAL A 305 21.62 -10.07 -25.83
CA VAL A 305 21.23 -10.28 -27.24
C VAL A 305 22.45 -10.10 -28.13
#